data_AF-A0A1L9RLY2-F1
#
_entry.id   AF-A0A1L9RLY2-F1
#
_cell.length_a   1.000
_cell.length_b   1.000
_cell.length_c   1.000
_cell.angle_alpha   90.00
_cell.angle_beta   90.00
_cell.angle_gamma   90.00
#
_symmetry.space_group_name_H-M   'P 1'
#
loop_
_entity.id
_entity.type
_entity.pdbx_description
1 polymer ?
#
loop_
_entity_poly.entity_id
_entity_poly.type
_entity_poly.pdbx_seq_one_letter_code
_entity_poly.pdbx_strand_id
1 'polypeptide(L)'
;MTLDWIRNRVWRPPVKPQVNRYYEECQRLRRRLDVKEHDLNELRLDNQQLKHKAQDLRQQHISDSERIRRLNDLLAESRDHASEAARKHGEEIKHLYNTIHSLHGDHENVDDEKIIDEIRKLGQSVQHWVKAHFKDAGRLAALIPESPDGFPKTSHQRRAYIQAAVSDMILQHIFVPYYPGLGDNPWGRSLQFLESGVDHGCPERILQSWRTGTYTFIYHAAQGNRENVMRNIVGYVEGLYGHCSSTETAPRVRQLQKILQGCFELKSLLCR
;
A
#
# COMPACT_ATOMS: atom_id res chain seq x y z
N MET A 1 89.16 64.44 -96.42
CA MET A 1 90.58 64.18 -96.09
C MET A 1 90.65 63.72 -94.64
N THR A 2 91.35 62.58 -94.39
CA THR A 2 91.96 62.08 -93.12
C THR A 2 91.05 61.87 -91.90
N LEU A 3 91.17 60.86 -91.00
CA LEU A 3 91.86 59.56 -90.83
C LEU A 3 91.29 58.98 -89.50
N ASP A 4 91.58 57.71 -89.21
CA ASP A 4 91.69 57.11 -87.85
C ASP A 4 90.47 56.53 -87.10
N TRP A 5 90.10 55.33 -87.53
CA TRP A 5 90.20 54.05 -86.80
C TRP A 5 90.51 54.04 -85.27
N ILE A 6 89.75 53.20 -84.55
CA ILE A 6 89.96 52.62 -83.19
C ILE A 6 89.50 53.46 -81.98
N ARG A 7 88.22 53.31 -81.61
CA ARG A 7 87.81 53.33 -80.19
C ARG A 7 86.52 52.53 -79.94
N ASN A 8 86.55 51.25 -80.31
CA ASN A 8 85.48 50.29 -79.98
C ASN A 8 86.13 48.99 -79.52
N ARG A 9 86.37 48.85 -78.22
CA ARG A 9 86.70 47.58 -77.52
C ARG A 9 86.74 47.86 -76.01
N VAL A 10 85.58 47.82 -75.37
CA VAL A 10 85.53 47.54 -73.92
C VAL A 10 85.87 46.07 -73.78
N TRP A 11 87.12 45.83 -73.39
CA TRP A 11 87.71 44.52 -73.14
C TRP A 11 86.93 43.84 -72.01
N ARG A 12 86.04 42.89 -72.33
CA ARG A 12 85.55 41.92 -71.35
C ARG A 12 86.63 40.83 -71.21
N PRO A 13 87.23 40.64 -70.02
CA PRO A 13 88.21 39.58 -69.82
C PRO A 13 87.59 38.21 -70.12
N PRO A 14 88.36 37.23 -70.61
CA PRO A 14 87.88 35.86 -70.69
C PRO A 14 87.67 35.34 -69.27
N VAL A 15 86.42 35.19 -68.85
CA VAL A 15 86.10 34.45 -67.63
C VAL A 15 86.56 33.01 -67.86
N LYS A 16 87.61 32.59 -67.16
CA LYS A 16 88.11 31.21 -67.22
C LYS A 16 86.93 30.26 -66.89
N PRO A 17 86.69 29.18 -67.66
CA PRO A 17 85.57 28.25 -67.45
C PRO A 17 85.45 27.68 -66.03
N GLN A 18 86.56 27.65 -65.29
CA GLN A 18 86.62 27.21 -63.89
C GLN A 18 86.02 28.23 -62.90
N VAL A 19 86.09 29.54 -63.17
CA VAL A 19 85.55 30.57 -62.27
C VAL A 19 84.02 30.67 -62.37
N ASN A 20 83.47 30.48 -63.58
CA ASN A 20 82.01 30.47 -63.79
C ASN A 20 81.35 29.22 -63.19
N ARG A 21 81.99 28.04 -63.31
CA ARG A 21 81.54 26.80 -62.64
C ARG A 21 81.55 26.93 -61.12
N TYR A 22 82.59 27.52 -60.54
CA TYR A 22 82.67 27.74 -59.10
C TYR A 22 81.58 28.70 -58.59
N TYR A 23 81.26 29.75 -59.36
CA TYR A 23 80.20 30.69 -59.02
C TYR A 23 78.80 30.05 -59.13
N GLU A 24 78.55 29.27 -60.18
CA GLU A 24 77.30 28.50 -60.34
C GLU A 24 77.13 27.44 -59.25
N GLU A 25 78.21 26.78 -58.84
CA GLU A 25 78.21 25.80 -57.75
C GLU A 25 77.96 26.47 -56.40
N CYS A 26 78.59 27.62 -56.13
CA CYS A 26 78.30 28.44 -54.95
C CYS A 26 76.84 28.93 -54.91
N GLN A 27 76.27 29.32 -56.06
CA GLN A 27 74.86 29.69 -56.14
C GLN A 27 73.92 28.49 -55.92
N ARG A 28 74.25 27.31 -56.45
CA ARG A 28 73.47 26.08 -56.20
C ARG A 28 73.54 25.68 -54.72
N LEU A 29 74.72 25.74 -54.11
CA LEU A 29 74.89 25.45 -52.69
C LEU A 29 74.12 26.45 -51.83
N ARG A 30 74.16 27.75 -52.15
CA ARG A 30 73.37 28.77 -51.45
C ARG A 30 71.88 28.51 -51.54
N ARG A 31 71.33 28.25 -52.74
CA ARG A 31 69.91 27.89 -52.89
C ARG A 31 69.52 26.63 -52.10
N ARG A 32 70.39 25.62 -52.06
CA ARG A 32 70.16 24.41 -51.25
C ARG A 32 70.21 24.70 -49.75
N LEU A 33 71.04 25.65 -49.33
CA LEU A 33 71.14 26.09 -47.94
C LEU A 33 69.89 26.90 -47.55
N ASP A 34 69.45 27.80 -48.41
CA ASP A 34 68.23 28.59 -48.22
C ASP A 34 66.98 27.70 -48.13
N VAL A 35 66.85 26.68 -49.00
CA VAL A 35 65.77 25.69 -48.93
C VAL A 35 65.83 24.90 -47.62
N LYS A 36 67.02 24.43 -47.22
CA LYS A 36 67.18 23.71 -45.95
C LYS A 36 66.88 24.60 -44.74
N GLU A 37 67.22 25.88 -44.80
CA GLU A 37 66.94 26.84 -43.74
C GLU A 37 65.45 27.15 -43.65
N HIS A 38 64.76 27.22 -44.79
CA HIS A 38 63.31 27.32 -44.85
C HIS A 38 62.63 26.08 -44.25
N ASP A 39 63.00 24.88 -44.70
CA ASP A 39 62.46 23.61 -44.17
C ASP A 39 62.70 23.47 -42.66
N LEU A 40 63.88 23.89 -42.19
CA LEU A 40 64.23 23.83 -40.77
C LEU A 40 63.43 24.83 -39.94
N ASN A 41 63.09 25.99 -40.49
CA ASN A 41 62.21 26.96 -39.85
C ASN A 41 60.74 26.50 -39.81
N GLU A 42 60.24 25.86 -40.87
CA GLU A 42 58.91 25.23 -40.86
C GLU A 42 58.84 24.11 -39.81
N LEU A 43 59.82 23.21 -39.77
CA LEU A 43 59.89 22.15 -38.76
C LEU A 43 59.98 22.71 -37.33
N ARG A 44 60.66 23.84 -37.13
CA ARG A 44 60.70 24.51 -35.82
C ARG A 44 59.32 25.05 -35.42
N LEU A 45 58.60 25.66 -36.36
CA LEU A 45 57.27 26.18 -36.13
C LEU A 45 56.29 25.03 -35.80
N ASP A 46 56.31 23.96 -36.57
CA ASP A 46 55.50 22.76 -36.33
C ASP A 46 55.82 22.12 -34.97
N ASN A 47 57.11 22.02 -34.61
CA ASN A 47 57.52 21.48 -33.31
C ASN A 47 57.01 22.35 -32.15
N GLN A 48 57.02 23.69 -32.31
CA GLN A 48 56.44 24.60 -31.32
C GLN A 48 54.93 24.43 -31.21
N GLN A 49 54.20 24.35 -32.33
CA GLN A 49 52.75 24.12 -32.34
C GLN A 49 52.38 22.79 -31.69
N LEU A 50 53.11 21.72 -32.00
CA LEU A 50 52.90 20.41 -31.39
C LEU A 50 53.19 20.41 -29.89
N LYS A 51 54.19 21.17 -29.43
CA LYS A 51 54.45 21.35 -27.99
C LYS A 51 53.31 22.06 -27.28
N HIS A 52 52.77 23.13 -27.86
CA HIS A 52 51.61 23.82 -27.30
C HIS A 52 50.39 22.90 -27.26
N LYS A 53 50.08 22.22 -28.36
CA LYS A 53 48.96 21.27 -28.42
C LYS A 53 49.11 20.12 -27.42
N ALA A 54 50.33 19.59 -27.24
CA ALA A 54 50.62 18.57 -26.25
C ALA A 54 50.45 19.09 -24.81
N GLN A 55 50.80 20.34 -24.55
CA GLN A 55 50.60 20.98 -23.25
C GLN A 55 49.11 21.20 -22.96
N ASP A 56 48.34 21.68 -23.93
CA ASP A 56 46.89 21.89 -23.81
C ASP A 56 46.16 20.57 -23.54
N LEU A 57 46.49 19.52 -24.30
CA LEU A 57 45.92 18.18 -24.09
C LEU A 57 46.28 17.60 -22.72
N ARG A 58 47.50 17.83 -22.22
CA ARG A 58 47.88 17.42 -20.86
C ARG A 58 47.06 18.15 -19.81
N GLN A 59 46.88 19.46 -19.96
CA GLN A 59 46.09 20.25 -19.02
C GLN A 59 44.62 19.82 -19.02
N GLN A 60 44.07 19.57 -20.20
CA GLN A 60 42.71 19.05 -20.35
C GLN A 60 42.57 17.67 -19.70
N HIS A 61 43.50 16.75 -19.95
CA HIS A 61 43.48 15.42 -19.35
C HIS A 61 43.49 15.48 -17.81
N ILE A 62 44.30 16.37 -17.21
CA ILE A 62 44.32 16.57 -15.76
C ILE A 62 42.96 17.07 -15.26
N SER A 63 42.38 18.07 -15.93
CA SER A 63 41.07 18.62 -15.59
C SER A 63 39.96 17.57 -15.68
N ASP A 64 39.94 16.78 -16.76
CA ASP A 64 38.94 15.75 -16.98
C ASP A 64 39.10 14.59 -16.00
N SER A 65 40.32 14.20 -15.67
CA SER A 65 40.62 13.18 -14.66
C SER A 65 40.11 13.60 -13.27
N GLU A 66 40.34 14.85 -12.89
CA GLU A 66 39.80 15.42 -11.63
C GLU A 66 38.27 15.47 -11.63
N ARG A 67 37.65 15.85 -12.75
CA ARG A 67 36.19 15.86 -12.88
C ARG A 67 35.60 14.46 -12.75
N ILE A 68 36.20 13.47 -13.41
CA ILE A 68 35.78 12.06 -13.32
C ILE A 68 35.90 11.56 -11.88
N ARG A 69 37.01 11.88 -11.20
CA ARG A 69 37.20 11.51 -9.79
C ARG A 69 36.06 12.04 -8.92
N ARG A 70 35.77 13.35 -8.99
CA ARG A 70 34.69 13.97 -8.20
C ARG A 70 33.31 13.38 -8.50
N LEU A 71 33.02 13.06 -9.77
CA LEU A 71 31.76 12.43 -10.13
C LEU A 71 31.64 11.01 -9.57
N ASN A 72 32.74 10.25 -9.58
CA ASN A 72 32.77 8.92 -8.97
C ASN A 72 32.55 8.98 -7.46
N ASP A 73 33.15 9.97 -6.78
CA ASP A 73 32.97 10.17 -5.33
C ASP A 73 31.49 10.50 -5.02
N LEU A 74 30.87 11.42 -5.77
CA LEU A 74 29.43 11.74 -5.60
C LEU A 74 28.52 10.55 -5.90
N LEU A 75 28.85 9.73 -6.89
CA LEU A 75 28.08 8.52 -7.20
C LEU A 75 28.22 7.46 -6.10
N ALA A 76 29.39 7.34 -5.48
CA ALA A 76 29.60 6.46 -4.34
C ALA A 76 28.76 6.92 -3.15
N GLU A 77 28.85 8.20 -2.78
CA GLU A 77 28.04 8.80 -1.70
C GLU A 77 26.54 8.62 -1.95
N SER A 78 26.06 8.89 -3.18
CA SER A 78 24.65 8.72 -3.53
C SER A 78 24.20 7.25 -3.41
N ARG A 79 25.06 6.29 -3.76
CA ARG A 79 24.75 4.85 -3.63
C ARG A 79 24.69 4.43 -2.17
N ASP A 80 25.61 4.92 -1.35
CA ASP A 80 25.64 4.62 0.07
C ASP A 80 24.41 5.20 0.78
N HIS A 81 24.04 6.45 0.49
CA HIS A 81 22.82 7.07 1.01
C HIS A 81 21.56 6.32 0.57
N ALA A 82 21.47 5.91 -0.70
CA ALA A 82 20.33 5.13 -1.19
C ALA A 82 20.25 3.75 -0.52
N SER A 83 21.39 3.09 -0.32
CA SER A 83 21.46 1.81 0.39
C SER A 83 21.01 1.95 1.84
N GLU A 84 21.46 2.99 2.54
CA GLU A 84 21.07 3.23 3.93
C GLU A 84 19.59 3.59 4.06
N ALA A 85 19.04 4.39 3.14
CA ALA A 85 17.61 4.69 3.10
C ALA A 85 16.77 3.43 2.87
N ALA A 86 17.20 2.57 1.94
CA ALA A 86 16.54 1.29 1.67
C ALA A 86 16.59 0.35 2.89
N ARG A 87 17.73 0.31 3.60
CA ARG A 87 17.88 -0.47 4.84
C ARG A 87 16.93 0.02 5.93
N LYS A 88 16.89 1.35 6.19
CA LYS A 88 15.98 1.95 7.18
C LYS A 88 14.52 1.65 6.86
N HIS A 89 14.14 1.80 5.59
CA HIS A 89 12.78 1.48 5.16
C HIS A 89 12.44 -0.01 5.33
N GLY A 90 13.39 -0.91 5.01
CA GLY A 90 13.23 -2.35 5.26
C GLY A 90 13.08 -2.69 6.75
N GLU A 91 13.80 -2.00 7.62
CA GLU A 91 13.68 -2.13 9.08
C GLU A 91 12.32 -1.65 9.59
N GLU A 92 11.82 -0.52 9.08
CA GLU A 92 10.47 -0.02 9.38
C GLU A 92 9.39 -0.99 8.92
N ILE A 93 9.47 -1.50 7.69
CA ILE A 93 8.54 -2.52 7.19
C ILE A 93 8.57 -3.75 8.10
N LYS A 94 9.76 -4.25 8.45
CA LYS A 94 9.90 -5.41 9.34
C LYS A 94 9.31 -5.12 10.72
N HIS A 95 9.54 -3.93 11.27
CA HIS A 95 8.95 -3.51 12.54
C HIS A 95 7.42 -3.45 12.46
N LEU A 96 6.86 -2.87 11.40
CA LEU A 96 5.42 -2.79 11.18
C LEU A 96 4.81 -4.18 11.00
N TYR A 97 5.44 -5.05 10.21
CA TYR A 97 5.00 -6.44 10.06
C TYR A 97 5.05 -7.20 11.37
N ASN A 98 6.11 -7.05 12.17
CA ASN A 98 6.19 -7.68 13.49
C ASN A 98 5.12 -7.13 14.45
N THR A 99 4.85 -5.82 14.39
CA THR A 99 3.81 -5.18 15.20
C THR A 99 2.43 -5.70 14.80
N ILE A 100 2.12 -5.68 13.50
CA ILE A 100 0.94 -6.30 12.90
C ILE A 100 0.86 -7.75 13.37
N HIS A 101 1.89 -8.56 13.18
CA HIS A 101 1.84 -9.98 13.55
C HIS A 101 1.64 -10.19 15.06
N SER A 102 2.21 -9.32 15.90
CA SER A 102 1.99 -9.34 17.36
C SER A 102 0.58 -8.92 17.77
N LEU A 103 -0.05 -8.04 16.99
CA LEU A 103 -1.46 -7.64 17.17
C LEU A 103 -2.42 -8.68 16.58
N HIS A 104 -2.00 -9.38 15.53
CA HIS A 104 -2.75 -10.44 14.84
C HIS A 104 -2.59 -11.82 15.50
N GLY A 105 -2.05 -11.90 16.72
CA GLY A 105 -2.01 -13.16 17.47
C GLY A 105 -3.43 -13.72 17.67
N ASP A 106 -3.77 -14.74 16.90
CA ASP A 106 -5.00 -15.56 16.95
C ASP A 106 -6.35 -14.89 16.62
N HIS A 107 -6.39 -13.61 16.24
CA HIS A 107 -7.64 -12.97 15.81
C HIS A 107 -7.93 -13.24 14.33
N GLU A 108 -8.98 -14.02 14.06
CA GLU A 108 -9.55 -14.19 12.73
C GLU A 108 -10.05 -12.81 12.27
N ASN A 109 -9.33 -12.13 11.37
CA ASN A 109 -9.76 -10.85 10.81
C ASN A 109 -11.11 -11.05 10.10
N VAL A 110 -12.19 -10.69 10.78
CA VAL A 110 -13.52 -10.74 10.21
C VAL A 110 -13.71 -9.47 9.41
N ASP A 111 -13.78 -9.66 8.10
CA ASP A 111 -14.07 -8.63 7.13
C ASP A 111 -15.46 -8.03 7.36
N ASP A 112 -15.59 -6.70 7.32
CA ASP A 112 -16.86 -6.01 7.58
C ASP A 112 -17.94 -6.45 6.58
N GLU A 113 -17.55 -6.70 5.33
CA GLU A 113 -18.41 -7.25 4.28
C GLU A 113 -18.97 -8.63 4.67
N LYS A 114 -18.16 -9.50 5.30
CA LYS A 114 -18.63 -10.80 5.80
C LYS A 114 -19.64 -10.62 6.93
N ILE A 115 -19.40 -9.68 7.85
CA ILE A 115 -20.33 -9.37 8.94
C ILE A 115 -21.67 -8.91 8.36
N ILE A 116 -21.64 -7.97 7.42
CA ILE A 116 -22.84 -7.44 6.75
C ILE A 116 -23.61 -8.58 6.06
N ASP A 117 -22.91 -9.47 5.36
CA ASP A 117 -23.52 -10.61 4.70
C ASP A 117 -24.15 -11.59 5.69
N GLU A 118 -23.52 -11.88 6.84
CA GLU A 118 -24.10 -12.71 7.89
C GLU A 118 -25.32 -12.07 8.55
N ILE A 119 -25.28 -10.76 8.84
CA ILE A 119 -26.46 -10.02 9.33
C ILE A 119 -27.61 -10.13 8.32
N ARG A 120 -27.31 -9.95 7.02
CA ARG A 120 -28.31 -10.05 5.94
C ARG A 120 -28.90 -11.46 5.85
N LYS A 121 -28.07 -12.50 5.92
CA LYS A 121 -28.52 -13.90 5.92
C LYS A 121 -29.43 -14.21 7.10
N LEU A 122 -29.10 -13.75 8.31
CA LEU A 122 -29.95 -13.93 9.49
C LEU A 122 -31.28 -13.19 9.36
N GLY A 123 -31.27 -11.93 8.90
CA GLY A 123 -32.50 -11.17 8.64
C GLY A 123 -33.40 -11.85 7.60
N GLN A 124 -32.81 -12.37 6.52
CA GLN A 124 -33.53 -13.17 5.53
C GLN A 124 -34.06 -14.47 6.15
N SER A 125 -33.32 -15.13 7.04
CA SER A 125 -33.77 -16.37 7.69
C SER A 125 -35.02 -16.13 8.54
N VAL A 126 -35.09 -15.03 9.29
CA VAL A 126 -36.30 -14.61 10.03
C VAL A 126 -37.46 -14.39 9.06
N GLN A 127 -37.23 -13.65 7.96
CA GLN A 127 -38.27 -13.40 6.95
C GLN A 127 -38.81 -14.70 6.33
N HIS A 128 -37.93 -15.64 6.00
CA HIS A 128 -38.31 -16.94 5.44
C HIS A 128 -39.10 -17.77 6.46
N TRP A 129 -38.64 -17.79 7.72
CA TRP A 129 -39.35 -18.46 8.81
C TRP A 129 -40.77 -17.92 8.98
N VAL A 130 -40.96 -16.60 8.99
CA VAL A 130 -42.30 -16.00 9.08
C VAL A 130 -43.16 -16.40 7.88
N LYS A 131 -42.64 -16.32 6.66
CA LYS A 131 -43.37 -16.70 5.44
C LYS A 131 -43.77 -18.18 5.44
N ALA A 132 -42.89 -19.06 5.91
CA ALA A 132 -43.12 -20.50 5.93
C ALA A 132 -44.19 -20.91 6.95
N HIS A 133 -44.16 -20.28 8.13
CA HIS A 133 -45.01 -20.69 9.25
C HIS A 133 -46.31 -19.90 9.38
N PHE A 134 -46.39 -18.68 8.82
CA PHE A 134 -47.56 -17.80 8.91
C PHE A 134 -48.16 -17.49 7.53
N LYS A 135 -48.47 -18.53 6.75
CA LYS A 135 -49.01 -18.37 5.38
C LYS A 135 -50.53 -18.17 5.34
N ASP A 136 -51.26 -18.74 6.28
CA ASP A 136 -52.72 -18.74 6.34
C ASP A 136 -53.25 -17.36 6.78
N ALA A 137 -53.93 -16.66 5.86
CA ALA A 137 -54.48 -15.34 6.10
C ALA A 137 -55.65 -15.34 7.12
N GLY A 138 -56.43 -16.42 7.19
CA GLY A 138 -57.55 -16.56 8.12
C GLY A 138 -57.05 -16.74 9.55
N ARG A 139 -56.03 -17.57 9.75
CA ARG A 139 -55.38 -17.71 11.07
C ARG A 139 -54.64 -16.44 11.49
N LEU A 140 -54.01 -15.76 10.54
CA LEU A 140 -53.39 -14.46 10.81
C LEU A 140 -54.41 -13.40 11.21
N ALA A 141 -55.67 -13.48 10.74
CA ALA A 141 -56.74 -12.56 11.11
C ALA A 141 -57.04 -12.55 12.63
N ALA A 142 -56.70 -13.64 13.33
CA ALA A 142 -56.82 -13.74 14.78
C ALA A 142 -55.79 -12.89 15.55
N LEU A 143 -54.75 -12.38 14.88
CA LEU A 143 -53.84 -11.40 15.49
C LEU A 143 -54.62 -10.13 15.82
N ILE A 144 -54.67 -9.77 17.10
CA ILE A 144 -55.39 -8.59 17.57
C ILE A 144 -54.61 -7.34 17.13
N PRO A 145 -55.23 -6.34 16.48
CA PRO A 145 -54.58 -5.08 16.18
C PRO A 145 -54.14 -4.36 17.46
N GLU A 146 -52.90 -3.87 17.51
CA GLU A 146 -52.37 -3.17 18.68
C GLU A 146 -52.64 -1.67 18.67
N SER A 147 -52.88 -1.11 17.49
CA SER A 147 -53.09 0.33 17.32
C SER A 147 -54.59 0.68 17.20
N PRO A 148 -55.02 1.85 17.71
CA PRO A 148 -56.39 2.33 17.60
C PRO A 148 -56.91 2.43 16.15
N ASP A 149 -55.99 2.60 15.21
CA ASP A 149 -56.29 2.65 13.77
C ASP A 149 -56.56 1.26 13.16
N GLY A 150 -56.39 0.18 13.94
CA GLY A 150 -56.55 -1.20 13.51
C GLY A 150 -55.32 -1.81 12.83
N PHE A 151 -54.13 -1.21 12.93
CA PHE A 151 -52.88 -1.81 12.46
C PHE A 151 -52.42 -2.97 13.37
N PRO A 152 -51.90 -4.10 12.83
CA PRO A 152 -51.79 -4.46 11.41
C PRO A 152 -53.10 -5.04 10.80
N LYS A 153 -53.48 -4.57 9.60
CA LYS A 153 -54.76 -4.93 8.94
C LYS A 153 -54.63 -6.13 8.01
N THR A 154 -53.69 -6.05 7.06
CA THR A 154 -53.55 -7.04 5.99
C THR A 154 -52.68 -8.22 6.42
N SER A 155 -52.81 -9.37 5.75
CA SER A 155 -51.94 -10.53 6.01
C SER A 155 -50.45 -10.22 5.82
N HIS A 156 -50.11 -9.35 4.87
CA HIS A 156 -48.74 -8.85 4.68
C HIS A 156 -48.27 -8.01 5.87
N GLN A 157 -49.08 -7.06 6.32
CA GLN A 157 -48.76 -6.23 7.49
C GLN A 157 -48.62 -7.08 8.75
N ARG A 158 -49.50 -8.06 8.96
CA ARG A 158 -49.44 -8.97 10.12
C ARG A 158 -48.17 -9.83 10.11
N ARG A 159 -47.73 -10.32 8.94
CA ARG A 159 -46.44 -11.00 8.82
C ARG A 159 -45.27 -10.07 9.11
N ALA A 160 -45.28 -8.86 8.54
CA ALA A 160 -44.24 -7.86 8.82
C ALA A 160 -44.20 -7.49 10.31
N TYR A 161 -45.35 -7.44 10.97
CA TYR A 161 -45.48 -7.21 12.40
C TYR A 161 -44.81 -8.32 13.22
N ILE A 162 -45.13 -9.59 12.94
CA ILE A 162 -44.46 -10.73 13.59
C ILE A 162 -42.95 -10.71 13.33
N GLN A 163 -42.53 -10.44 12.09
CA GLN A 163 -41.11 -10.33 11.73
C GLN A 163 -40.42 -9.24 12.56
N ALA A 164 -41.03 -8.06 12.67
CA ALA A 164 -40.49 -6.95 13.44
C ALA A 164 -40.40 -7.30 14.93
N ALA A 165 -41.44 -7.89 15.51
CA ALA A 165 -41.45 -8.30 16.92
C ALA A 165 -40.36 -9.35 17.24
N VAL A 166 -40.20 -10.37 16.38
CA VAL A 166 -39.13 -11.36 16.54
C VAL A 166 -37.75 -10.72 16.38
N SER A 167 -37.59 -9.81 15.41
CA SER A 167 -36.32 -9.12 15.18
C SER A 167 -35.96 -8.19 16.35
N ASP A 168 -36.94 -7.50 16.93
CA ASP A 168 -36.74 -6.67 18.11
C ASP A 168 -36.33 -7.52 19.32
N MET A 169 -36.97 -8.67 19.57
CA MET A 169 -36.53 -9.56 20.65
C MET A 169 -35.09 -10.05 20.46
N ILE A 170 -34.71 -10.40 19.23
CA ILE A 170 -33.33 -10.77 18.90
C ILE A 170 -32.38 -9.60 19.21
N LEU A 171 -32.74 -8.39 18.78
CA LEU A 171 -31.95 -7.19 19.05
C LEU A 171 -31.79 -6.96 20.57
N GLN A 172 -32.89 -6.86 21.31
CA GLN A 172 -32.89 -6.51 22.73
C GLN A 172 -32.21 -7.56 23.62
N HIS A 173 -32.33 -8.85 23.28
CA HIS A 173 -31.85 -9.92 24.15
C HIS A 173 -30.51 -10.55 23.71
N ILE A 174 -30.09 -10.36 22.47
CA ILE A 174 -28.84 -10.95 21.94
C ILE A 174 -27.84 -9.86 21.58
N PHE A 175 -28.24 -8.86 20.80
CA PHE A 175 -27.29 -7.89 20.23
C PHE A 175 -27.04 -6.66 21.11
N VAL A 176 -28.06 -6.16 21.82
CA VAL A 176 -27.95 -5.03 22.74
C VAL A 176 -27.05 -5.35 23.95
N PRO A 177 -27.16 -6.51 24.61
CA PRO A 177 -26.30 -6.80 25.76
C PRO A 177 -24.82 -6.79 25.40
N TYR A 178 -23.98 -6.33 26.34
CA TYR A 178 -22.55 -6.17 26.11
C TYR A 178 -21.88 -7.51 25.76
N TYR A 179 -22.19 -8.56 26.53
CA TYR A 179 -21.79 -9.94 26.23
C TYR A 179 -22.99 -10.84 25.97
N PRO A 180 -22.89 -11.78 24.99
CA PRO A 180 -23.98 -12.70 24.69
C PRO A 180 -24.35 -13.57 25.90
N GLY A 181 -25.63 -13.52 26.30
CA GLY A 181 -26.17 -14.30 27.42
C GLY A 181 -25.95 -13.72 28.81
N LEU A 182 -25.39 -12.52 28.90
CA LEU A 182 -25.22 -11.80 30.16
C LEU A 182 -26.12 -10.55 30.15
N GLY A 183 -26.90 -10.33 31.20
CA GLY A 183 -27.67 -9.10 31.35
C GLY A 183 -26.77 -7.90 31.65
N ASP A 184 -27.07 -6.74 31.07
CA ASP A 184 -26.26 -5.53 31.27
C ASP A 184 -26.28 -4.99 32.70
N ASN A 185 -27.39 -5.19 33.41
CA ASN A 185 -27.54 -4.73 34.79
C ASN A 185 -27.48 -5.93 35.76
N PRO A 186 -26.49 -6.01 36.68
CA PRO A 186 -25.32 -5.12 36.82
C PRO A 186 -24.10 -5.56 35.99
N TRP A 187 -24.12 -6.76 35.42
CA TRP A 187 -22.90 -7.45 35.01
C TRP A 187 -22.24 -6.86 33.77
N GLY A 188 -22.99 -6.65 32.68
CA GLY A 188 -22.43 -6.07 31.46
C GLY A 188 -21.83 -4.67 31.67
N ARG A 189 -22.53 -3.80 32.42
CA ARG A 189 -22.02 -2.45 32.75
C ARG A 189 -20.75 -2.49 33.60
N SER A 190 -20.68 -3.42 34.56
CA SER A 190 -19.50 -3.58 35.40
C SER A 190 -18.29 -4.03 34.57
N LEU A 191 -18.48 -4.95 33.63
CA LEU A 191 -17.42 -5.40 32.73
C LEU A 191 -16.97 -4.31 31.76
N GLN A 192 -17.91 -3.54 31.21
CA GLN A 192 -17.59 -2.38 30.38
C GLN A 192 -16.76 -1.33 31.15
N PHE A 193 -17.08 -1.09 32.41
CA PHE A 193 -16.30 -0.22 33.28
C PHE A 193 -14.88 -0.75 33.51
N LEU A 194 -14.74 -2.05 33.79
CA LEU A 194 -13.43 -2.68 33.97
C LEU A 194 -12.58 -2.61 32.69
N GLU A 195 -13.17 -2.89 31.53
CA GLU A 195 -12.50 -2.77 30.23
C GLU A 195 -12.01 -1.35 30.00
N SER A 196 -12.85 -0.35 30.27
CA SER A 196 -12.48 1.06 30.16
C SER A 196 -11.27 1.38 31.05
N GLY A 197 -11.20 0.82 32.26
CA GLY A 197 -10.04 0.96 33.14
C GLY A 197 -8.76 0.33 32.57
N VAL A 198 -8.86 -0.82 31.91
CA VAL A 198 -7.74 -1.46 31.23
C VAL A 198 -7.27 -0.64 30.03
N ASP A 199 -8.20 -0.14 29.21
CA ASP A 199 -7.91 0.71 28.05
C ASP A 199 -7.13 1.98 28.44
N HIS A 200 -7.54 2.65 29.52
CA HIS A 200 -6.86 3.86 29.99
C HIS A 200 -5.51 3.59 30.68
N GLY A 201 -5.37 2.41 31.31
CA GLY A 201 -4.24 2.11 32.19
C GLY A 201 -3.16 1.21 31.57
N CYS A 202 -3.43 0.56 30.44
CA CYS A 202 -2.57 -0.48 29.89
C CYS A 202 -2.32 -0.32 28.38
N PRO A 203 -1.20 -0.83 27.85
CA PRO A 203 -0.97 -0.88 26.41
C PRO A 203 -2.00 -1.78 25.69
N GLU A 204 -2.28 -1.48 24.42
CA GLU A 204 -3.25 -2.19 23.56
C GLU A 204 -3.15 -3.73 23.64
N ARG A 205 -1.94 -4.29 23.65
CA ARG A 205 -1.73 -5.76 23.75
C ARG A 205 -2.38 -6.39 24.99
N ILE A 206 -2.40 -5.65 26.11
CA ILE A 206 -2.99 -6.11 27.38
C ILE A 206 -4.51 -5.99 27.28
N LEU A 207 -5.02 -4.90 26.71
CA LEU A 207 -6.45 -4.73 26.45
C LEU A 207 -6.98 -5.86 25.57
N GLN A 208 -6.29 -6.18 24.47
CA GLN A 208 -6.67 -7.28 23.59
C GLN A 208 -6.62 -8.64 24.29
N SER A 209 -5.55 -8.92 25.05
CA SER A 209 -5.46 -10.15 25.87
C SER A 209 -6.59 -10.24 26.89
N TRP A 210 -6.96 -9.11 27.51
CA TRP A 210 -8.05 -9.01 28.47
C TRP A 210 -9.40 -9.25 27.79
N ARG A 211 -9.67 -8.62 26.63
CA ARG A 211 -10.88 -8.82 25.83
C ARG A 211 -11.06 -10.28 25.48
N THR A 212 -10.04 -10.91 24.88
CA THR A 212 -10.08 -12.31 24.46
C THR A 212 -10.27 -13.27 25.64
N GLY A 213 -9.50 -13.08 26.71
CA GLY A 213 -9.61 -13.93 27.90
C GLY A 213 -10.95 -13.79 28.61
N THR A 214 -11.42 -12.55 28.81
CA THR A 214 -12.68 -12.24 29.46
C THR A 214 -13.87 -12.72 28.62
N TYR A 215 -13.84 -12.45 27.32
CA TYR A 215 -14.83 -12.94 26.37
C TYR A 215 -14.93 -14.46 26.40
N THR A 216 -13.81 -15.17 26.30
CA THR A 216 -13.76 -16.64 26.32
C THR A 216 -14.34 -17.20 27.62
N PHE A 217 -13.93 -16.63 28.76
CA PHE A 217 -14.48 -17.00 30.07
C PHE A 217 -16.00 -16.81 30.12
N ILE A 218 -16.51 -15.64 29.73
CA ILE A 218 -17.95 -15.33 29.76
C ILE A 218 -18.72 -16.22 28.81
N TYR A 219 -18.20 -16.46 27.61
CA TYR A 219 -18.84 -17.32 26.62
C TYR A 219 -19.16 -18.70 27.19
N HIS A 220 -18.22 -19.30 27.92
CA HIS A 220 -18.42 -20.58 28.58
C HIS A 220 -19.30 -20.47 29.84
N ALA A 221 -19.03 -19.48 30.71
CA ALA A 221 -19.77 -19.31 31.96
C ALA A 221 -21.27 -18.99 31.72
N ALA A 222 -21.59 -18.26 30.66
CA ALA A 222 -22.95 -17.84 30.33
C ALA A 222 -23.70 -18.83 29.43
N GLN A 223 -23.17 -20.02 29.14
CA GLN A 223 -23.84 -20.98 28.24
C GLN A 223 -25.28 -21.29 28.68
N GLY A 224 -25.49 -21.61 29.96
CA GLY A 224 -26.83 -21.88 30.49
C GLY A 224 -27.77 -20.68 30.37
N ASN A 225 -27.25 -19.46 30.50
CA ASN A 225 -28.03 -18.25 30.31
C ASN A 225 -28.40 -18.03 28.83
N ARG A 226 -27.48 -18.28 27.89
CA ARG A 226 -27.77 -18.20 26.44
C ARG A 226 -28.89 -19.17 26.06
N GLU A 227 -28.83 -20.41 26.54
CA GLU A 227 -29.88 -21.40 26.34
C GLU A 227 -31.21 -20.95 26.94
N ASN A 228 -31.18 -20.33 28.12
CA ASN A 228 -32.38 -19.78 28.75
C ASN A 228 -32.97 -18.60 27.95
N VAL A 229 -32.14 -17.69 27.45
CA VAL A 229 -32.57 -16.58 26.58
C VAL A 229 -33.23 -17.12 25.33
N MET A 230 -32.62 -18.10 24.65
CA MET A 230 -33.23 -18.74 23.48
C MET A 230 -34.59 -19.35 23.80
N ARG A 231 -34.68 -20.09 24.92
CA ARG A 231 -35.92 -20.71 25.38
C ARG A 231 -37.00 -19.66 25.68
N ASN A 232 -36.62 -18.54 26.29
CA ASN A 232 -37.55 -17.46 26.63
C ASN A 232 -38.08 -16.76 25.38
N ILE A 233 -37.21 -16.42 24.41
CA ILE A 233 -37.63 -15.81 23.14
C ILE A 233 -38.60 -16.76 22.41
N VAL A 234 -38.23 -18.03 22.27
CA VAL A 234 -39.08 -19.03 21.60
C VAL A 234 -40.41 -19.20 22.34
N GLY A 235 -40.40 -19.34 23.66
CA GLY A 235 -41.60 -19.48 24.47
C GLY A 235 -42.53 -18.28 24.34
N TYR A 236 -41.97 -17.06 24.32
CA TYR A 236 -42.73 -15.83 24.16
C TYR A 236 -43.33 -15.70 22.75
N VAL A 237 -42.53 -15.95 21.71
CA VAL A 237 -42.98 -15.92 20.31
C VAL A 237 -44.08 -16.96 20.05
N GLU A 238 -43.92 -18.17 20.58
CA GLU A 238 -44.95 -19.21 20.47
C GLU A 238 -46.19 -18.90 21.29
N GLY A 239 -46.04 -18.32 22.47
CA GLY A 239 -47.16 -17.89 23.31
C GLY A 239 -48.01 -16.80 22.65
N LEU A 240 -47.37 -15.81 22.00
CA LEU A 240 -48.07 -14.71 21.34
C LEU A 240 -48.61 -15.08 19.97
N TYR A 241 -47.83 -15.79 19.16
CA TYR A 241 -48.13 -15.95 17.73
C TYR A 241 -48.45 -17.39 17.34
N GLY A 242 -48.19 -18.38 18.20
CA GLY A 242 -48.36 -19.80 17.87
C GLY A 242 -49.76 -20.14 17.36
N HIS A 243 -50.81 -19.49 17.88
CA HIS A 243 -52.19 -19.69 17.43
C HIS A 243 -52.47 -19.18 16.00
N CYS A 244 -51.69 -18.20 15.52
CA CYS A 244 -51.78 -17.68 14.15
C CYS A 244 -51.02 -18.53 13.13
N SER A 245 -50.23 -19.51 13.60
CA SER A 245 -49.39 -20.32 12.74
C SER A 245 -50.21 -21.31 11.90
N SER A 246 -49.71 -21.55 10.69
CA SER A 246 -50.22 -22.52 9.72
C SER A 246 -49.52 -23.88 9.78
N THR A 247 -48.52 -24.03 10.65
CA THR A 247 -47.73 -25.27 10.78
C THR A 247 -47.73 -25.77 12.23
N GLU A 248 -47.28 -27.01 12.42
CA GLU A 248 -47.03 -27.56 13.75
C GLU A 248 -45.95 -26.79 14.51
N THR A 249 -46.04 -26.86 15.84
CA THR A 249 -45.15 -26.15 16.77
C THR A 249 -43.71 -26.65 16.70
N ALA A 250 -43.50 -27.97 16.72
CA ALA A 250 -42.16 -28.55 16.76
C ALA A 250 -41.21 -28.07 15.63
N PRO A 251 -41.56 -28.12 14.33
CA PRO A 251 -40.68 -27.65 13.27
C PRO A 251 -40.43 -26.13 13.34
N ARG A 252 -41.45 -25.34 13.70
CA ARG A 252 -41.37 -23.89 13.81
C ARG A 252 -40.40 -23.46 14.92
N VAL A 253 -40.54 -24.06 16.10
CA VAL A 253 -39.66 -23.89 17.27
C VAL A 253 -38.22 -24.24 16.91
N ARG A 254 -37.98 -25.40 16.29
CA ARG A 254 -36.63 -25.86 15.91
C ARG A 254 -35.95 -24.89 14.93
N GLN A 255 -36.69 -24.38 13.94
CA GLN A 255 -36.12 -23.41 12.99
C GLN A 255 -35.82 -22.08 13.66
N LEU A 256 -36.69 -21.59 14.55
CA LEU A 256 -36.44 -20.37 15.30
C LEU A 256 -35.21 -20.51 16.18
N GLN A 257 -35.07 -21.62 16.91
CA GLN A 257 -33.87 -21.92 17.71
C GLN A 257 -32.60 -21.90 16.86
N LYS A 258 -32.63 -22.44 15.64
CA LYS A 258 -31.48 -22.40 14.73
C LYS A 258 -31.12 -20.96 14.33
N ILE A 259 -32.11 -20.11 14.09
CA ILE A 259 -31.88 -18.68 13.79
C ILE A 259 -31.24 -17.99 15.00
N LEU A 260 -31.80 -18.19 16.20
CA LEU A 260 -31.27 -17.61 17.43
C LEU A 260 -29.83 -18.05 17.72
N GLN A 261 -29.52 -19.32 17.47
CA GLN A 261 -28.17 -19.86 17.60
C GLN A 261 -27.20 -19.13 16.65
N GLY A 262 -27.59 -18.93 15.39
CA GLY A 262 -26.79 -18.14 14.43
C GLY A 262 -26.62 -16.69 14.87
N CYS A 263 -27.63 -16.07 15.48
CA CYS A 263 -27.49 -14.72 16.06
C CYS A 263 -26.48 -14.69 17.22
N PHE A 264 -26.49 -15.69 18.10
CA PHE A 264 -25.50 -15.80 19.18
C PHE A 264 -24.09 -16.01 18.65
N GLU A 265 -23.92 -16.85 17.63
CA GLU A 265 -22.63 -17.09 16.97
C GLU A 265 -22.08 -15.80 16.32
N LEU A 266 -22.93 -15.03 15.64
CA LEU A 266 -22.53 -13.74 15.08
C LEU A 266 -22.18 -12.73 16.17
N LYS A 267 -23.01 -12.58 17.21
CA LYS A 267 -22.70 -11.69 18.35
C LYS A 267 -21.39 -12.09 19.03
N SER A 268 -21.15 -13.40 19.12
CA SER A 268 -19.93 -13.97 19.67
C SER A 268 -18.70 -13.59 18.87
N LEU A 269 -18.82 -13.57 17.54
CA LEU A 269 -17.77 -13.14 16.63
C LEU A 269 -17.48 -11.64 16.77
N LEU A 270 -18.51 -10.81 16.93
CA LEU A 270 -18.39 -9.35 17.07
C LEU A 270 -17.79 -8.88 18.41
N CYS A 271 -17.78 -9.74 19.43
CA CYS A 271 -17.26 -9.42 20.76
C CYS A 271 -15.82 -9.90 20.99
N ARG A 272 -15.20 -10.54 19.99
CA ARG A 272 -13.79 -10.95 19.98
C ARG A 272 -12.93 -9.88 19.32
#